data_AF-I9L7X0-F1
#
_entry.id   AF-I9L7X0-F1
#
_cell.length_a   1.000
_cell.length_b   1.000
_cell.length_c   1.000
_cell.angle_alpha   90.00
_cell.angle_beta   90.00
_cell.angle_gamma   90.00
#
_symmetry.space_group_name_H-M   'P 1'
#
loop_
_entity.id
_entity.type
_entity.pdbx_description
1 polymer ?
#
loop_
_entity_poly.entity_id
_entity_poly.type
_entity_poly.pdbx_seq_one_letter_code
_entity_poly.pdbx_strand_id
1 'polypeptide(L)'
;MAPDHTLDEQEPKHQRRVRYKGTHPKNFKEKYKELQPEQYADDVAKIIQKGNTPAGMHISICVKEILEFLQINRVRGYPLVE
;
A
#
# COMPACT_ATOMS: atom_id res chain seq x y z
N MET A 1 28.71 4.24 -38.94
CA MET A 1 27.86 5.32 -38.40
C MET A 1 26.73 4.65 -37.64
N ALA A 2 26.87 4.46 -36.32
CA ALA A 2 25.82 3.83 -35.51
C ALA A 2 24.78 4.89 -35.14
N PRO A 3 23.46 4.59 -35.18
CA PRO A 3 22.47 5.53 -34.70
C PRO A 3 22.47 5.53 -33.16
N ASP A 4 22.79 6.69 -32.61
CA ASP A 4 22.66 7.02 -31.19
C ASP A 4 21.16 7.11 -30.86
N HIS A 5 20.60 6.05 -30.28
CA HIS A 5 19.23 6.04 -29.76
C HIS A 5 19.26 6.36 -28.27
N THR A 6 19.40 7.64 -27.94
CA THR A 6 19.06 8.15 -26.61
C THR A 6 17.53 8.22 -26.49
N LEU A 7 16.93 7.16 -25.95
CA LEU A 7 15.56 7.18 -25.49
C LEU A 7 15.52 8.00 -24.18
N ASP A 8 15.27 9.30 -24.31
CA ASP A 8 14.83 10.16 -23.18
C ASP A 8 13.43 9.72 -22.75
N GLU A 9 13.33 8.59 -22.04
CA GLU A 9 12.17 8.26 -21.24
C GLU A 9 12.10 9.28 -20.09
N GLN A 10 11.36 10.36 -20.30
CA GLN A 10 11.06 11.34 -19.26
C GLN A 10 10.35 10.62 -18.10
N GLU A 11 11.13 10.20 -17.11
CA GLU A 11 10.59 9.61 -15.88
C GLU A 11 9.50 10.53 -15.31
N PRO A 12 8.35 9.98 -14.89
CA PRO A 12 7.25 10.77 -14.40
C PRO A 12 7.73 11.65 -13.23
N LYS A 13 7.67 12.97 -13.44
CA LYS A 13 8.15 13.97 -12.48
C LYS A 13 7.46 13.75 -11.13
N HIS A 14 8.20 13.32 -10.11
CA HIS A 14 7.64 12.98 -8.80
C HIS A 14 6.95 14.19 -8.16
N GLN A 15 5.62 14.20 -8.16
CA GLN A 15 4.86 15.26 -7.52
C GLN A 15 4.77 14.99 -6.03
N ARG A 16 5.29 15.92 -5.24
CA ARG A 16 5.20 15.85 -3.78
C ARG A 16 3.75 16.04 -3.36
N ARG A 17 3.24 15.17 -2.49
CA ARG A 17 1.89 15.33 -1.91
C ARG A 17 1.71 16.69 -1.23
N VAL A 18 0.51 17.25 -1.37
CA VAL A 18 0.12 18.53 -0.73
C VAL A 18 0.24 18.43 0.78
N ARG A 19 1.06 19.27 1.44
CA ARG A 19 1.13 19.32 2.91
C ARG A 19 -0.07 20.09 3.48
N TYR A 20 -0.45 19.79 4.72
CA TYR A 20 -1.42 20.60 5.47
C TYR A 20 -0.86 22.01 5.69
N LYS A 21 -1.76 22.98 5.95
CA LYS A 21 -1.36 24.35 6.25
C LYS A 21 -0.92 24.46 7.72
N GLY A 22 0.26 25.03 7.96
CA GLY A 22 0.85 25.19 9.29
C GLY A 22 1.75 24.01 9.70
N THR A 23 1.98 23.87 11.01
CA THR A 23 2.93 22.89 11.58
C THR A 23 2.32 21.53 11.90
N HIS A 24 1.00 21.45 12.07
CA HIS A 24 0.29 20.20 12.41
C HIS A 24 -1.01 20.04 11.62
N PRO A 25 -1.40 18.79 11.27
CA PRO A 25 -2.68 18.51 10.64
C PRO A 25 -3.81 18.78 11.64
N LYS A 26 -4.83 19.51 11.20
CA LYS A 26 -6.00 19.86 12.02
C LYS A 26 -7.14 18.86 11.81
N ASN A 27 -7.21 18.28 10.62
CA ASN A 27 -8.25 17.34 10.23
C ASN A 27 -7.70 15.92 10.04
N PHE A 28 -8.55 14.92 10.30
CA PHE A 28 -8.21 13.51 10.13
C PHE A 28 -7.65 13.20 8.72
N LYS A 29 -8.29 13.74 7.68
CA LYS A 29 -7.89 13.56 6.28
C LYS A 29 -6.50 14.13 5.95
N GLU A 30 -6.06 15.14 6.69
CA GLU A 30 -4.73 15.73 6.50
C GLU A 30 -3.62 14.87 7.10
N LYS A 31 -3.95 14.15 8.17
CA LYS A 31 -3.05 13.26 8.90
C LYS A 31 -2.87 11.92 8.18
N TYR A 32 -3.96 11.32 7.71
CA TYR A 32 -3.99 9.98 7.10
C TYR A 32 -4.38 10.07 5.62
N LYS A 33 -3.38 10.10 4.75
CA LYS A 33 -3.57 10.24 3.29
C LYS A 33 -3.64 8.91 2.58
N GLU A 34 -3.00 7.90 3.15
CA GLU A 34 -3.04 6.49 2.75
C GLU A 34 -4.46 5.89 2.76
N LEU A 35 -5.43 6.59 3.36
CA LEU A 35 -6.86 6.26 3.25
C LEU A 35 -7.36 6.33 1.79
N GLN A 36 -6.69 7.08 0.92
CA GLN A 36 -6.96 7.15 -0.51
C GLN A 36 -5.83 6.43 -1.28
N PRO A 37 -5.88 5.09 -1.36
CA PRO A 37 -4.80 4.30 -1.95
C PRO A 37 -4.57 4.63 -3.43
N GLU A 38 -5.61 5.02 -4.16
CA GLU A 38 -5.51 5.43 -5.57
C GLU A 38 -4.64 6.67 -5.78
N GLN A 39 -4.63 7.60 -4.81
CA GLN A 39 -3.86 8.85 -4.91
C GLN A 39 -2.49 8.76 -4.25
N TYR A 40 -2.32 7.83 -3.31
CA TYR A 40 -1.13 7.74 -2.45
C TYR A 40 -0.58 6.32 -2.36
N ALA A 41 -0.57 5.58 -3.47
CA ALA A 41 -0.06 4.21 -3.54
C ALA A 41 1.37 4.08 -2.99
N ASP A 42 2.25 5.05 -3.27
CA ASP A 42 3.61 5.08 -2.76
C ASP A 42 3.68 5.17 -1.22
N ASP A 43 2.78 5.93 -0.60
CA ASP A 43 2.73 6.06 0.86
C ASP A 43 2.19 4.76 1.48
N VAL A 44 1.19 4.12 0.87
CA VAL A 44 0.69 2.80 1.27
C VAL A 44 1.82 1.77 1.21
N ALA A 45 2.57 1.71 0.11
CA ALA A 45 3.69 0.79 -0.07
C ALA A 45 4.79 1.00 0.97
N LYS A 46 5.15 2.26 1.25
CA LYS A 46 6.14 2.60 2.29
C LYS A 46 5.68 2.20 3.70
N ILE A 47 4.39 2.32 4.02
CA ILE A 47 3.83 1.91 5.31
C ILE A 47 3.87 0.38 5.45
N ILE A 48 3.47 -0.34 4.41
CA ILE A 48 3.51 -1.81 4.38
C ILE A 48 4.95 -2.32 4.49
N GLN A 49 5.90 -1.72 3.76
CA GLN A 49 7.32 -2.10 3.82
C GLN A 49 7.91 -1.91 5.23
N LYS A 50 7.41 -0.93 5.98
CA LYS A 50 7.79 -0.73 7.39
C LYS A 50 7.14 -1.75 8.35
N GLY A 51 6.25 -2.61 7.86
CA GLY A 51 5.48 -3.56 8.68
C GLY A 51 4.27 -2.94 9.38
N ASN A 52 3.84 -1.74 8.96
CA ASN A 52 2.69 -1.07 9.54
C ASN A 52 1.43 -1.30 8.69
N THR A 53 0.26 -1.17 9.32
CA THR A 53 -1.05 -1.23 8.65
C THR A 53 -1.48 0.17 8.19
N PRO A 54 -1.73 0.38 6.89
CA PRO A 54 -2.24 1.66 6.39
C PRO A 54 -3.62 2.00 6.97
N ALA A 55 -3.89 3.29 7.15
CA ALA A 55 -5.18 3.74 7.68
C ALA A 55 -6.34 3.31 6.79
N GLY A 56 -7.42 2.82 7.40
CA GLY A 56 -8.58 2.28 6.69
C GLY A 56 -8.39 0.87 6.15
N MET A 57 -7.24 0.24 6.37
CA MET A 57 -7.00 -1.16 6.02
C MET A 57 -6.94 -2.03 7.28
N HIS A 58 -7.34 -3.29 7.13
CA HIS A 58 -7.12 -4.32 8.14
C HIS A 58 -6.21 -5.39 7.55
N ILE A 59 -5.00 -5.52 8.11
CA ILE A 59 -4.07 -6.61 7.77
C ILE A 59 -4.11 -7.59 8.92
N SER A 60 -4.53 -8.81 8.62
CA SER A 60 -4.58 -9.88 9.60
C SER A 60 -3.16 -10.39 9.89
N ILE A 61 -2.77 -10.37 11.17
CA ILE A 61 -1.44 -10.76 11.63
C ILE A 61 -1.48 -12.21 12.13
N CYS A 62 -0.43 -12.97 11.86
CA CYS A 62 -0.23 -14.34 12.32
C CYS A 62 -1.35 -15.34 11.95
N VAL A 63 -2.10 -15.09 10.89
CA VAL A 63 -3.25 -15.94 10.54
C VAL A 63 -2.80 -17.36 10.24
N LYS A 64 -1.70 -17.54 9.49
CA LYS A 64 -1.23 -18.87 9.10
C LYS A 64 -0.76 -19.65 10.33
N GLU A 65 -0.04 -18.98 11.21
CA GLU A 65 0.51 -19.51 12.45
C GLU A 65 -0.61 -19.94 13.41
N ILE A 66 -1.68 -19.14 13.53
CA ILE A 66 -2.85 -19.49 14.34
C ILE A 66 -3.62 -20.65 13.69
N LEU A 67 -3.81 -20.64 12.37
CA LEU A 67 -4.48 -21.75 11.67
C LEU A 67 -3.71 -23.06 11.82
N GLU A 68 -2.39 -23.02 11.76
CA GLU A 68 -1.50 -24.16 11.99
C GLU A 68 -1.55 -24.64 13.44
N PHE A 69 -1.45 -23.70 14.40
CA PHE A 69 -1.54 -24.00 15.83
C PHE A 69 -2.87 -24.65 16.21
N LEU A 70 -3.97 -24.13 15.68
CA LEU A 70 -5.32 -24.66 15.90
C LEU A 70 -5.62 -25.89 15.03
N GLN A 71 -4.68 -26.32 14.16
CA GLN A 71 -4.82 -27.45 13.24
C GLN A 71 -6.08 -27.35 12.36
N ILE A 72 -6.45 -26.11 11.99
CA ILE A 72 -7.62 -25.84 11.17
C ILE A 72 -7.26 -26.14 9.71
N ASN A 73 -7.36 -27.42 9.36
CA ASN A 73 -7.23 -27.89 7.99
C ASN A 73 -8.61 -27.88 7.33
N ARG A 74 -8.90 -26.77 6.64
CA ARG A 74 -9.97 -26.63 5.64
C ARG A 74 -11.39 -26.50 6.19
N VAL A 75 -12.01 -25.36 5.85
CA VAL A 75 -13.47 -25.25 5.79
C VAL A 75 -13.93 -26.13 4.63
N ARG A 76 -14.77 -27.12 4.92
CA ARG A 76 -15.49 -27.88 3.87
C ARG A 76 -16.27 -26.88 3.00
N GLY A 77 -16.07 -26.90 1.68
CA GLY A 77 -17.17 -26.61 0.74
C GLY A 77 -17.21 -25.29 -0.03
N TYR A 78 -16.09 -24.71 -0.47
CA TYR A 78 -16.14 -23.76 -1.60
C TYR A 78 -15.31 -24.30 -2.77
N PRO A 79 -15.92 -24.58 -3.94
CA PRO A 79 -15.15 -24.88 -5.13
C PRO A 79 -14.36 -23.63 -5.53
N LEU A 80 -13.08 -23.81 -5.84
CA LEU A 80 -12.31 -22.80 -6.56
C LEU A 80 -12.98 -22.62 -7.91
N VAL A 81 -13.51 -21.42 -8.16
CA VAL A 81 -13.95 -21.03 -9.51
C VAL A 81 -12.67 -20.65 -10.25
N GLU A 82 -12.40 -21.32 -11.38
CA GLU A 82 -11.27 -21.02 -12.27
C GLU A 82 -11.32 -19.60 -12.83
#